data_AF-A0A0J8YA08-F1
#
_entry.id   AF-A0A0J8YA08-F1
#
_cell.length_a   1.000
_cell.length_b   1.000
_cell.length_c   1.000
_cell.angle_alpha   90.00
_cell.angle_beta   90.00
_cell.angle_gamma   90.00
#
_symmetry.space_group_name_H-M   'P 1'
#
loop_
_entity.id
_entity.type
_entity.pdbx_description
1 polymer ?
#
loop_
_entity_poly.entity_id
_entity_poly.type
_entity_poly.pdbx_seq_one_letter_code
_entity_poly.pdbx_strand_id
1 'polypeptide(L)'
;SEELGFTSFSSEDLSRFDLERNDIVGKYEAGFGNELGWAAKALGKEPCARTKVRFSDIEEFVELDFLRPHYGFASQYIHAGIDSIGFKLGTSLSNKDLLLCGPSNEGLLEPIQCTSLSLIKATQAIISVSPNDQRLIYSSVLWLWHEKLKEEVVAASDALMKKGETDI
;
A
#
# COMPACT_ATOMS: atom_id res chain seq x y z
N SER A 1 -24.61 -6.17 -16.38
CA SER A 1 -23.77 -7.39 -16.30
C SER A 1 -23.61 -8.00 -17.67
N GLU A 2 -24.68 -8.50 -18.29
CA GLU A 2 -24.66 -8.97 -19.68
C GLU A 2 -24.37 -7.84 -20.69
N GLU A 3 -24.87 -6.63 -20.45
CA GLU A 3 -24.57 -5.44 -21.29
C GLU A 3 -23.07 -5.08 -21.34
N LEU A 4 -22.28 -5.55 -20.37
CA LEU A 4 -20.83 -5.35 -20.31
C LEU A 4 -20.05 -6.59 -20.80
N GLY A 5 -20.75 -7.60 -21.34
CA GLY A 5 -20.14 -8.84 -21.83
C GLY A 5 -19.72 -9.83 -20.74
N PHE A 6 -20.11 -9.61 -19.48
CA PHE A 6 -19.81 -10.53 -18.39
C PHE A 6 -20.86 -11.65 -18.31
N THR A 7 -20.41 -12.89 -18.48
CA THR A 7 -21.19 -14.09 -18.19
C THR A 7 -21.32 -14.26 -16.68
N SER A 8 -22.55 -14.36 -16.18
CA SER A 8 -22.79 -14.73 -14.78
C SER A 8 -22.27 -16.14 -14.51
N PHE A 9 -21.71 -16.36 -13.31
CA PHE A 9 -21.42 -17.72 -12.84
C PHE A 9 -22.72 -18.54 -12.76
N SER A 10 -22.64 -19.82 -13.13
CA SER A 10 -23.78 -20.72 -12.99
C SER A 10 -24.05 -21.06 -11.51
N SER A 11 -25.24 -21.56 -11.22
CA SER A 11 -25.58 -22.07 -9.88
C SER A 11 -24.64 -23.17 -9.40
N GLU A 12 -24.18 -24.01 -10.33
CA GLU A 12 -23.26 -25.11 -10.05
C GLU A 12 -21.87 -24.58 -9.69
N ASP A 13 -21.38 -23.56 -10.40
CA ASP A 13 -20.10 -22.92 -10.09
C ASP A 13 -20.13 -22.22 -8.74
N LEU A 14 -21.20 -21.48 -8.42
CA LEU A 14 -21.37 -20.84 -7.11
C LEU A 14 -21.37 -21.88 -5.98
N SER A 15 -22.10 -22.99 -6.16
CA SER A 15 -22.14 -24.08 -5.19
C SER A 15 -20.77 -24.74 -5.01
N ARG A 16 -20.01 -24.91 -6.11
CA ARG A 16 -18.63 -25.41 -6.06
C ARG A 16 -17.73 -24.47 -5.26
N PHE A 17 -17.81 -23.15 -5.50
CA PHE A 17 -17.01 -22.17 -4.77
C PHE A 17 -17.33 -22.14 -3.28
N ASP A 18 -18.61 -22.27 -2.90
CA ASP A 18 -19.01 -22.34 -1.50
C ASP A 18 -18.45 -23.59 -0.81
N LEU A 19 -18.47 -24.75 -1.48
CA LEU A 19 -17.89 -25.99 -0.97
C LEU A 19 -16.38 -25.88 -0.81
N GLU A 20 -15.67 -25.38 -1.83
CA GLU A 20 -14.22 -25.17 -1.80
C GLU A 20 -13.82 -24.19 -0.68
N ARG A 21 -14.57 -23.09 -0.53
CA ARG A 21 -14.37 -22.12 0.54
C ARG A 21 -14.54 -22.78 1.91
N ASN A 22 -15.63 -23.51 2.12
CA ASN A 22 -15.93 -24.14 3.40
C ASN A 22 -14.90 -25.23 3.76
N ASP A 23 -14.41 -26.00 2.77
CA ASP A 23 -13.33 -26.97 2.97
C ASP A 23 -12.03 -26.29 3.40
N ILE A 24 -11.66 -25.18 2.74
CA ILE A 24 -10.45 -24.43 3.11
C ILE A 24 -10.58 -23.80 4.49
N VAL A 25 -11.69 -23.11 4.77
CA VAL A 25 -11.93 -22.45 6.07
C VAL A 25 -11.98 -23.48 7.20
N GLY A 26 -12.55 -24.67 6.96
CA GLY A 26 -12.62 -25.76 7.93
C GLY A 26 -11.26 -26.34 8.35
N LYS A 27 -10.17 -26.05 7.62
CA LYS A 27 -8.80 -26.48 7.96
C LYS A 27 -8.15 -25.59 9.04
N TYR A 28 -8.73 -24.44 9.35
CA TYR A 28 -8.15 -23.43 10.23
C TYR A 28 -9.03 -23.15 11.45
N GLU A 29 -8.54 -22.29 12.35
CA GLU A 29 -9.22 -21.98 13.60
C GLU A 29 -10.53 -21.21 13.40
N ALA A 30 -11.39 -21.25 14.42
CA ALA A 30 -12.65 -20.51 14.41
C ALA A 30 -12.42 -19.01 14.16
N GLY A 31 -13.18 -18.45 13.21
CA GLY A 31 -13.04 -17.05 12.80
C GLY A 31 -12.04 -16.80 11.67
N PHE A 32 -11.31 -17.81 11.18
CA PHE A 32 -10.37 -17.66 10.05
C PHE A 32 -11.01 -17.02 8.81
N GLY A 33 -12.24 -17.43 8.47
CA GLY A 33 -12.99 -16.92 7.32
C GLY A 33 -13.62 -15.54 7.49
N ASN A 34 -13.46 -14.90 8.66
CA ASN A 34 -13.89 -13.52 8.88
C ASN A 34 -12.99 -12.54 8.10
N GLU A 35 -13.44 -11.29 7.96
CA GLU A 35 -12.59 -10.21 7.44
C GLU A 35 -11.30 -10.12 8.27
N LEU A 36 -10.14 -10.27 7.60
CA LEU A 36 -8.81 -10.33 8.20
C LEU A 36 -8.64 -11.42 9.28
N GLY A 37 -9.56 -12.38 9.38
CA GLY A 37 -9.56 -13.43 10.40
C GLY A 37 -8.33 -14.34 10.34
N TRP A 38 -7.76 -14.50 9.14
CA TRP A 38 -6.51 -15.24 8.91
C TRP A 38 -5.32 -14.68 9.72
N ALA A 39 -5.33 -13.39 10.07
CA ALA A 39 -4.24 -12.77 10.83
C ALA A 39 -4.39 -12.92 12.35
N ALA A 40 -5.56 -13.34 12.86
CA ALA A 40 -5.85 -13.35 14.29
C ALA A 40 -4.79 -14.12 15.11
N LYS A 41 -4.41 -15.30 14.64
CA LYS A 41 -3.39 -16.14 15.28
C LYS A 41 -2.01 -15.49 15.31
N ALA A 42 -1.58 -14.89 14.19
CA ALA A 42 -0.29 -14.21 14.10
C ALA A 42 -0.23 -12.98 15.02
N LEU A 43 -1.37 -12.31 15.20
CA LEU A 43 -1.54 -11.17 16.11
C LEU A 43 -1.72 -11.56 17.58
N GLY A 44 -1.62 -12.85 17.93
CA GLY A 44 -1.80 -13.33 19.29
C GLY A 44 -3.23 -13.16 19.83
N LYS A 45 -4.22 -12.94 18.96
CA LYS A 45 -5.64 -12.84 19.34
C LYS A 45 -6.24 -14.23 19.48
N GLU A 46 -7.08 -14.42 20.50
CA GLU A 46 -7.81 -15.68 20.71
C GLU A 46 -8.66 -16.00 19.46
N PRO A 47 -8.47 -17.15 18.80
CA PRO A 47 -9.27 -17.51 17.62
C PRO A 47 -10.69 -17.94 18.03
N CYS A 48 -11.69 -17.13 17.67
CA CYS A 48 -13.09 -17.49 17.78
C CYS A 48 -13.93 -16.81 16.69
N ALA A 49 -15.17 -17.26 16.50
CA ALA A 49 -16.09 -16.67 15.52
C ALA A 49 -16.35 -15.17 15.74
N ARG A 50 -16.14 -14.67 16.96
CA ARG A 50 -16.34 -13.25 17.34
C ARG A 50 -15.05 -12.43 17.30
N THR A 51 -13.91 -13.04 17.00
CA THR A 51 -12.62 -12.34 16.95
C THR A 51 -12.62 -11.35 15.80
N LYS A 52 -12.33 -10.09 16.13
CA LYS A 52 -12.24 -9.00 15.17
C LYS A 52 -10.78 -8.59 15.00
N VAL A 53 -10.33 -8.65 13.76
CA VAL A 53 -9.03 -8.11 13.33
C VAL A 53 -9.31 -6.87 12.51
N ARG A 54 -8.73 -5.75 12.91
CA ARG A 54 -8.71 -4.51 12.15
C ARG A 54 -7.42 -4.46 11.36
N PHE A 55 -7.44 -3.74 10.24
CA PHE A 55 -6.23 -3.48 9.47
C PHE A 55 -5.16 -2.77 10.31
N SER A 56 -5.56 -1.85 11.19
CA SER A 56 -4.63 -1.18 12.11
C SER A 56 -3.89 -2.12 13.05
N ASP A 57 -4.48 -3.26 13.42
CA ASP A 57 -3.78 -4.26 14.24
C ASP A 57 -2.64 -4.89 13.44
N ILE A 58 -2.82 -5.07 12.13
CA ILE A 58 -1.78 -5.58 11.23
C ILE A 58 -0.71 -4.51 11.03
N GLU A 59 -1.11 -3.24 10.81
CA GLU A 59 -0.19 -2.11 10.65
C GLU A 59 0.76 -1.98 11.84
N GLU A 60 0.23 -2.06 13.07
CA GLU A 60 1.01 -2.02 14.31
C GLU A 60 1.92 -3.26 14.44
N PHE A 61 1.40 -4.45 14.14
CA PHE A 61 2.16 -5.70 14.24
C PHE A 61 3.37 -5.75 13.29
N VAL A 62 3.27 -5.13 12.11
CA VAL A 62 4.39 -5.06 11.15
C VAL A 62 5.21 -3.78 11.29
N GLU A 63 4.93 -2.95 12.30
CA GLU A 63 5.61 -1.68 12.59
C GLU A 63 5.59 -0.70 11.40
N LEU A 64 4.47 -0.65 10.66
CA LEU A 64 4.25 0.26 9.52
C LEU A 64 3.06 1.21 9.73
N ASP A 65 2.53 1.30 10.95
CA ASP A 65 1.44 2.19 11.33
C ASP A 65 1.77 3.68 11.12
N PHE A 66 3.05 4.04 11.14
CA PHE A 66 3.51 5.40 10.78
C PHE A 66 3.19 5.78 9.33
N LEU A 67 2.89 4.83 8.44
CA LEU A 67 2.47 5.11 7.05
C LEU A 67 0.99 5.49 6.93
N ARG A 68 0.20 5.31 7.99
CA ARG A 68 -1.24 5.62 8.01
C ARG A 68 -1.57 7.04 7.53
N PRO A 69 -0.85 8.10 7.99
CA PRO A 69 -1.11 9.47 7.53
C PRO A 69 -0.77 9.65 6.05
N HIS A 70 0.32 9.02 5.58
CA HIS A 70 0.75 9.08 4.18
C HIS A 70 -0.30 8.44 3.25
N TYR A 71 -0.84 7.27 3.63
CA TYR A 71 -1.94 6.63 2.88
C TYR A 71 -3.20 7.51 2.85
N GLY A 72 -3.56 8.09 4.00
CA GLY A 72 -4.70 8.98 4.11
C GLY A 72 -4.57 10.17 3.16
N PHE A 73 -3.42 10.85 3.22
CA PHE A 73 -3.09 12.00 2.37
C PHE A 73 -3.10 11.65 0.87
N ALA A 74 -2.49 10.52 0.47
CA ALA A 74 -2.49 10.07 -0.91
C ALA A 74 -3.92 9.78 -1.45
N SER A 75 -4.83 9.36 -0.56
CA SER A 75 -6.20 8.98 -0.93
C SER A 75 -7.17 10.18 -0.95
N GLN A 76 -6.81 11.32 -0.37
CA GLN A 76 -7.68 12.51 -0.28
C GLN A 76 -8.17 13.00 -1.65
N TYR A 77 -7.36 12.80 -2.69
CA TYR A 77 -7.68 13.22 -4.06
C TYR A 77 -8.62 12.27 -4.81
N ILE A 78 -8.62 10.99 -4.45
CA ILE A 78 -9.47 9.96 -5.07
C ILE A 78 -10.86 9.98 -4.42
N HIS A 79 -10.90 10.15 -3.10
CA HIS A 79 -12.12 10.29 -2.33
C HIS A 79 -12.27 11.75 -1.92
N ALA A 80 -12.77 12.57 -2.86
CA ALA A 80 -12.91 14.03 -2.77
C ALA A 80 -13.69 14.50 -1.52
N GLY A 81 -13.06 14.45 -0.35
CA GLY A 81 -13.54 15.01 0.90
C GLY A 81 -13.34 16.52 0.94
N ILE A 82 -13.81 17.16 2.01
CA ILE A 82 -13.70 18.62 2.20
C ILE A 82 -12.25 19.13 2.08
N ASP A 83 -11.26 18.32 2.47
CA ASP A 83 -9.84 18.69 2.40
C ASP A 83 -9.26 18.62 0.97
N SER A 84 -9.92 17.94 0.02
CA SER A 84 -9.43 17.78 -1.36
C SER A 84 -9.55 19.06 -2.21
N ILE A 85 -10.23 20.08 -1.69
CA ILE A 85 -10.43 21.36 -2.37
C ILE A 85 -9.23 22.30 -2.16
N GLY A 86 -8.46 22.11 -1.08
CA GLY A 86 -7.45 23.08 -0.64
C GLY A 86 -6.00 22.80 -1.07
N PHE A 87 -5.62 21.54 -1.29
CA PHE A 87 -4.22 21.18 -1.55
C PHE A 87 -4.09 20.13 -2.64
N LYS A 88 -3.43 20.47 -3.77
CA LYS A 88 -3.17 19.55 -4.88
C LYS A 88 -1.70 19.17 -4.91
N LEU A 89 -1.40 17.88 -4.81
CA LEU A 89 -0.02 17.39 -4.73
C LEU A 89 0.80 17.77 -5.98
N GLY A 90 0.21 17.60 -7.17
CA GLY A 90 0.86 17.90 -8.46
C GLY A 90 0.95 19.38 -8.84
N THR A 91 0.42 20.28 -8.01
CA THR A 91 0.57 21.74 -8.16
C THR A 91 0.87 22.40 -6.80
N SER A 92 1.51 21.67 -5.89
CA SER A 92 1.78 22.08 -4.50
C SER A 92 2.78 23.23 -4.38
N LEU A 93 3.64 23.45 -5.38
CA LEU A 93 4.55 24.59 -5.49
C LEU A 93 3.89 25.80 -6.16
N SER A 94 2.73 25.62 -6.80
CA SER A 94 1.96 26.71 -7.38
C SER A 94 1.09 27.38 -6.33
N ASN A 95 1.35 28.67 -6.08
CA ASN A 95 0.47 29.53 -5.26
C ASN A 95 -0.83 29.95 -5.98
N LYS A 96 -1.11 29.38 -7.16
CA LYS A 96 -2.28 29.68 -8.00
C LYS A 96 -3.10 28.41 -8.21
N ASP A 97 -4.42 28.57 -8.29
CA ASP A 97 -5.31 27.50 -8.72
C ASP A 97 -5.14 27.28 -10.24
N LEU A 98 -4.24 26.36 -10.58
CA LEU A 98 -3.91 26.02 -11.96
C LEU A 98 -4.55 24.69 -12.34
N LEU A 99 -4.97 24.61 -13.60
CA LEU A 99 -5.27 23.33 -14.24
C LEU A 99 -3.94 22.71 -14.70
N LEU A 100 -3.62 21.54 -14.17
CA LEU A 100 -2.41 20.80 -14.58
C LEU A 100 -2.62 20.22 -15.99
N CYS A 101 -2.02 20.85 -17.01
CA CYS A 101 -2.16 20.46 -18.42
C CYS A 101 -1.05 19.50 -18.91
N GLY A 102 -0.36 18.79 -18.02
CA GLY A 102 0.73 17.89 -18.35
C GLY A 102 1.31 17.16 -17.13
N PRO A 103 2.35 16.33 -17.31
CA PRO A 103 3.03 15.68 -16.19
C PRO A 103 3.68 16.70 -15.26
N SER A 104 3.63 16.44 -13.95
CA SER A 104 4.25 17.24 -12.90
C SER A 104 5.16 16.36 -12.04
N ASN A 105 6.30 16.92 -11.63
CA ASN A 105 7.19 16.28 -10.65
C ASN A 105 6.90 16.71 -9.21
N GLU A 106 5.94 17.62 -9.01
CA GLU A 106 5.58 18.13 -7.69
C GLU A 106 4.93 17.05 -6.82
N GLY A 107 5.33 17.02 -5.56
CA GLY A 107 4.81 16.07 -4.57
C GLY A 107 5.13 14.60 -4.85
N LEU A 108 6.14 14.32 -5.70
CA LEU A 108 6.64 12.96 -5.92
C LEU A 108 7.60 12.46 -4.81
N LEU A 109 8.02 13.33 -3.89
CA LEU A 109 8.99 13.01 -2.84
C LEU A 109 8.53 11.80 -2.00
N GLU A 110 7.37 11.89 -1.35
CA GLU A 110 6.85 10.83 -0.50
C GLU A 110 6.43 9.58 -1.31
N PRO A 111 5.73 9.68 -2.46
CA PRO A 111 5.40 8.53 -3.29
C PRO A 111 6.61 7.71 -3.74
N ILE A 112 7.71 8.36 -4.14
CA ILE A 112 8.95 7.67 -4.55
C ILE A 112 9.56 6.91 -3.37
N GLN A 113 9.66 7.56 -2.21
CA GLN A 113 10.18 6.92 -1.00
C GLN A 113 9.32 5.74 -0.57
N CYS A 114 7.99 5.90 -0.51
CA CYS A 114 7.06 4.83 -0.14
C CYS A 114 7.08 3.66 -1.13
N THR A 115 7.23 3.95 -2.43
CA THR A 115 7.33 2.93 -3.48
C THR A 115 8.60 2.11 -3.32
N SER A 116 9.74 2.77 -3.08
CA SER A 116 11.00 2.06 -2.82
C SER A 116 10.91 1.18 -1.58
N LEU A 117 10.29 1.67 -0.49
CA LEU A 117 10.05 0.88 0.72
C LEU A 117 9.16 -0.34 0.44
N SER A 118 8.08 -0.17 -0.33
CA SER A 118 7.18 -1.26 -0.74
C SER A 118 7.91 -2.34 -1.53
N LEU A 119 8.76 -1.94 -2.49
CA LEU A 119 9.58 -2.86 -3.28
C LEU A 119 10.55 -3.67 -2.41
N ILE A 120 11.17 -3.04 -1.41
CA ILE A 120 12.05 -3.73 -0.46
C ILE A 120 11.25 -4.78 0.31
N LYS A 121 10.11 -4.40 0.91
CA LYS A 121 9.30 -5.32 1.72
C LYS A 121 8.79 -6.50 0.91
N ALA A 122 8.28 -6.26 -0.29
CA ALA A 122 7.82 -7.32 -1.20
C ALA A 122 8.96 -8.27 -1.60
N THR A 123 10.12 -7.70 -1.95
CA THR A 123 11.28 -8.50 -2.37
C THR A 123 11.88 -9.28 -1.20
N GLN A 124 11.97 -8.68 -0.01
CA GLN A 124 12.43 -9.35 1.21
C GLN A 124 11.55 -10.53 1.59
N ALA A 125 10.23 -10.46 1.38
CA ALA A 125 9.32 -11.59 1.60
C ALA A 125 9.64 -12.78 0.68
N ILE A 126 10.11 -12.53 -0.55
CA ILE A 126 10.54 -13.57 -1.48
C ILE A 126 11.94 -14.09 -1.11
N ILE A 127 12.87 -13.18 -0.77
CA ILE A 127 14.22 -13.54 -0.35
C ILE A 127 14.16 -14.43 0.89
N SER A 128 13.31 -14.13 1.87
CA SER A 128 13.24 -14.85 3.15
C SER A 128 12.86 -16.33 2.99
N VAL A 129 12.10 -16.70 1.96
CA VAL A 129 11.70 -18.09 1.70
C VAL A 129 12.70 -18.89 0.87
N SER A 130 13.64 -18.24 0.18
CA SER A 130 14.59 -18.92 -0.74
C SER A 130 15.87 -19.38 -0.04
N PRO A 131 16.22 -20.68 0.00
CA PRO A 131 17.39 -21.20 0.69
C PRO A 131 18.72 -20.74 0.09
N ASN A 132 19.26 -19.62 0.57
CA ASN A 132 20.56 -19.07 0.15
C ASN A 132 21.29 -18.38 1.32
N ASP A 133 22.60 -18.56 1.41
CA ASP A 133 23.47 -17.91 2.42
C ASP A 133 23.65 -16.40 2.14
N GLN A 134 23.39 -15.96 0.90
CA GLN A 134 23.51 -14.57 0.45
C GLN A 134 22.25 -13.73 0.72
N ARG A 135 21.20 -14.28 1.34
CA ARG A 135 19.94 -13.55 1.61
C ARG A 135 20.16 -12.22 2.33
N LEU A 136 21.07 -12.21 3.31
CA LEU A 136 21.42 -11.01 4.06
C LEU A 136 22.06 -9.97 3.14
N ILE A 137 22.95 -10.39 2.24
CA ILE A 137 23.60 -9.50 1.27
C ILE A 137 22.55 -8.86 0.35
N TYR A 138 21.63 -9.65 -0.21
CA TYR A 138 20.56 -9.11 -1.08
C TYR A 138 19.66 -8.12 -0.33
N SER A 139 19.28 -8.45 0.90
CA SER A 139 18.53 -7.55 1.76
C SER A 139 19.31 -6.25 2.01
N SER A 140 20.59 -6.33 2.35
CA SER A 140 21.43 -5.15 2.58
C SER A 140 21.57 -4.28 1.33
N VAL A 141 21.71 -4.86 0.14
CA VAL A 141 21.77 -4.10 -1.13
C VAL A 141 20.48 -3.32 -1.37
N LEU A 142 19.31 -3.93 -1.11
CA LEU A 142 18.02 -3.25 -1.23
C LEU A 142 17.89 -2.05 -0.29
N TRP A 143 18.34 -2.19 0.96
CA TRP A 143 18.35 -1.07 1.90
C TRP A 143 19.37 0.01 1.55
N LEU A 144 20.56 -0.34 1.06
CA LEU A 144 21.53 0.64 0.57
C LEU A 144 20.99 1.42 -0.63
N TRP A 145 20.30 0.75 -1.55
CA TRP A 145 19.60 1.41 -2.65
C TRP A 145 18.52 2.37 -2.15
N HIS A 146 17.74 1.98 -1.15
CA HIS A 146 16.73 2.86 -0.53
C HIS A 146 17.31 4.13 0.07
N GLU A 147 18.39 4.01 0.85
CA GLU A 147 19.05 5.17 1.46
C GLU A 147 19.57 6.12 0.38
N LYS A 148 20.21 5.60 -0.67
CA LYS A 148 20.66 6.40 -1.81
C LYS A 148 19.50 7.07 -2.55
N LEU A 149 18.42 6.34 -2.78
CA LEU A 149 17.22 6.88 -3.42
C LEU A 149 16.61 8.03 -2.60
N LYS A 150 16.56 7.92 -1.27
CA LYS A 150 16.09 9.00 -0.38
C LYS A 150 16.93 10.26 -0.52
N GLU A 151 18.26 10.12 -0.54
CA GLU A 151 19.17 11.26 -0.72
C GLU A 151 18.92 11.96 -2.07
N GLU A 152 18.84 11.19 -3.16
CA GLU A 152 18.66 11.72 -4.51
C GLU A 152 17.29 12.38 -4.71
N VAL A 153 16.21 11.79 -4.17
CA VAL A 153 14.86 12.37 -4.31
C VAL A 153 14.69 13.65 -3.49
N VAL A 154 15.33 13.75 -2.31
CA VAL A 154 15.35 15.00 -1.53
C VAL A 154 16.09 16.08 -2.30
N ALA A 155 17.28 15.77 -2.84
CA ALA A 155 18.04 16.71 -3.64
C ALA A 155 17.28 17.17 -4.90
N ALA A 156 16.57 16.26 -5.57
CA ALA A 156 15.73 16.58 -6.71
C ALA A 156 14.53 17.47 -6.32
N SER A 157 13.90 17.21 -5.18
CA SER A 157 12.82 18.04 -4.64
C SER A 157 13.31 19.45 -4.32
N ASP A 158 14.46 19.59 -3.66
CA ASP A 158 15.06 20.89 -3.34
C ASP A 158 15.41 21.68 -4.62
N ALA A 159 15.94 20.99 -5.64
CA ALA A 159 16.24 21.59 -6.94
C ALA A 159 14.95 22.07 -7.65
N LEU A 160 13.87 21.29 -7.56
CA LEU A 160 12.56 21.65 -8.10
C LEU A 160 11.99 22.89 -7.40
N MET A 161 12.07 22.95 -6.07
CA MET A 161 11.63 24.10 -5.28
C MET A 161 12.37 25.39 -5.68
N LYS A 162 13.70 25.34 -5.78
CA LYS A 162 14.51 26.50 -6.21
C LYS A 162 14.13 27.00 -7.60
N LYS A 163 13.85 26.08 -8.52
CA LYS A 163 13.40 26.43 -9.87
C LYS A 163 12.04 27.13 -9.84
N GLY A 164 11.11 26.61 -9.04
CA GLY A 164 9.79 27.21 -8.83
C GLY A 164 9.88 28.64 -8.30
N GLU A 165 10.81 28.93 -7.36
CA GLU A 165 11.03 30.28 -6.84
C GLU A 165 11.59 31.26 -7.87
N THR A 166 12.40 30.79 -8.83
CA THR A 166 12.94 31.64 -9.92
C THR A 166 11.95 31.95 -11.03
N ASP A 167 10.87 31.17 -11.15
CA ASP A 167 9.84 31.30 -12.20
C ASP A 167 8.60 32.13 -11.73
N ILE A 168 8.63 32.69 -10.51
CA ILE A 168 7.61 33.59 -9.92
C ILE A 168 8.06 35.04 -10.00
#